data_AF-A0A1G1K3D5-F1
#
_entry.id   AF-A0A1G1K3D5-F1
#
_cell.length_a   1.000
_cell.length_b   1.000
_cell.length_c   1.000
_cell.angle_alpha   90.00
_cell.angle_beta   90.00
_cell.angle_gamma   90.00
#
_symmetry.space_group_name_H-M   'P 1'
#
loop_
_entity.id
_entity.type
_entity.pdbx_description
1 polymer ?
#
loop_
_entity_poly.entity_id
_entity_poly.type
_entity_poly.pdbx_seq_one_letter_code
_entity_poly.pdbx_strand_id
1 'polypeptide(L)'
;MATSINIFLIFKIAHMKTKNSGVSLLFALFYAFFRATRGPLWEDFHPEILAEPFLLGAFLYLEHNRIVGFLVATALMALGKENMLGISFVLGFYCALFKKQWLVGVGVMIFSVLLFLAEIHWWMPAITGKPYFYQAFFSGSEGSLLVMGRFLSLDSLNYILKMFGPFSFLSFFNFPTFMLTFPILFQNLLSHGETFRSVRYHYVAGLTPFVLISSIYGFEYLRSRLSFVQKNRVCLMGIVTVVFFLQAAPSDYYYLWKVQELFSNQKDVFSRELATIPPEFSVLTHNHVIPHVINRKNVYQFSYNPILGKVQQAVALKADFIVLGGTFWEPNTEPLAEVRQSLIKSGYLVQYQNGDFFILKSQTAQIL
;
A
#
# COMPACT_ATOMS: atom_id res chain seq x y z
N MET A 1 3.57 -0.50 14.60
CA MET A 1 3.20 0.64 15.47
C MET A 1 2.08 1.49 14.86
N ALA A 2 2.23 2.02 13.63
CA ALA A 2 1.22 2.86 12.97
C ALA A 2 -0.19 2.22 12.93
N THR A 3 -0.31 0.97 12.47
CA THR A 3 -1.59 0.25 12.41
C THR A 3 -2.27 0.12 13.77
N SER A 4 -1.52 -0.12 14.85
CA SER A 4 -2.07 -0.20 16.21
C SER A 4 -2.64 1.15 16.68
N ILE A 5 -1.96 2.25 16.32
CA ILE A 5 -2.48 3.61 16.57
C ILE A 5 -3.78 3.81 15.79
N ASN A 6 -3.84 3.37 14.53
CA ASN A 6 -5.03 3.52 13.69
C ASN A 6 -6.23 2.75 14.23
N ILE A 7 -6.04 1.53 14.76
CA ILE A 7 -7.10 0.77 15.44
C ILE A 7 -7.71 1.60 16.59
N PHE A 8 -6.85 2.22 17.41
CA PHE A 8 -7.31 3.09 18.49
C PHE A 8 -8.01 4.36 17.99
N LEU A 9 -7.48 5.01 16.95
CA LEU A 9 -8.09 6.22 16.38
C LEU A 9 -9.45 5.91 15.73
N ILE A 10 -9.59 4.78 15.02
CA ILE A 10 -10.87 4.30 14.48
C ILE A 10 -11.87 4.03 15.61
N PHE A 11 -11.45 3.37 16.69
CA PHE A 11 -12.30 3.19 17.87
C PHE A 11 -12.80 4.54 18.40
N LYS A 12 -11.90 5.52 18.54
CA LYS A 12 -12.23 6.86 19.04
C LYS A 12 -13.19 7.60 18.12
N ILE A 13 -12.98 7.57 16.81
CA ILE A 13 -13.89 8.17 15.81
C ILE A 13 -15.26 7.51 15.89
N ALA A 14 -15.30 6.17 15.93
CA ALA A 14 -16.53 5.42 16.03
C ALA A 14 -17.28 5.76 17.33
N HIS A 15 -16.58 5.82 18.47
CA HIS A 15 -17.19 6.12 19.77
C HIS A 15 -17.73 7.54 19.85
N MET A 16 -16.98 8.51 19.34
CA MET A 16 -17.44 9.90 19.22
C MET A 16 -18.73 9.99 18.40
N LYS A 17 -18.85 9.19 17.33
CA LYS A 17 -20.00 9.26 16.41
C LYS A 17 -21.21 8.45 16.87
N THR A 18 -21.03 7.22 17.33
CA THR A 18 -22.13 6.28 17.66
C THR A 18 -22.52 6.30 19.14
N LYS A 19 -21.64 6.79 20.02
CA LYS A 19 -21.78 6.74 21.48
C LYS A 19 -22.01 5.32 22.02
N ASN A 20 -21.55 4.30 21.31
CA ASN A 20 -21.74 2.89 21.67
C ASN A 20 -20.42 2.12 21.58
N SER A 21 -19.86 1.74 22.73
CA SER A 21 -18.55 1.07 22.81
C SER A 21 -18.50 -0.27 22.05
N GLY A 22 -19.60 -1.03 22.00
CA GLY A 22 -19.66 -2.30 21.27
C GLY A 22 -19.54 -2.10 19.76
N VAL A 23 -20.30 -1.16 19.20
CA VAL A 23 -20.21 -0.78 17.78
C VAL A 23 -18.83 -0.19 17.47
N SER A 24 -18.28 0.64 18.37
CA SER A 24 -16.93 1.20 18.21
C SER A 24 -15.84 0.13 18.19
N LEU A 25 -15.94 -0.86 19.08
CA LEU A 25 -15.02 -1.98 19.11
C LEU A 25 -15.13 -2.81 17.82
N LEU A 26 -16.34 -3.06 17.33
CA LEU A 26 -16.55 -3.78 16.07
C LEU A 26 -15.86 -3.08 14.89
N PHE A 27 -16.00 -1.76 14.74
CA PHE A 27 -15.31 -1.03 13.67
C PHE A 27 -13.78 -1.03 13.82
N ALA A 28 -13.28 -0.99 15.06
CA ALA A 28 -11.84 -1.12 15.32
C ALA A 28 -11.32 -2.51 14.94
N LEU A 29 -12.09 -3.57 15.24
CA LEU A 29 -11.80 -4.94 14.80
C LEU A 29 -11.90 -5.07 13.28
N PHE A 30 -12.91 -4.47 12.65
CA PHE A 30 -13.00 -4.45 11.20
C PHE A 30 -11.75 -3.83 10.58
N TYR A 31 -11.30 -2.68 11.05
CA TYR A 31 -10.05 -2.09 10.56
C TYR A 31 -8.86 -3.05 10.77
N ALA A 32 -8.73 -3.69 11.93
CA ALA A 32 -7.64 -4.64 12.20
C ALA A 32 -7.63 -5.87 11.27
N PHE A 33 -8.81 -6.41 10.95
CA PHE A 33 -8.96 -7.64 10.15
C PHE A 33 -9.19 -7.37 8.66
N PHE A 34 -9.38 -6.11 8.26
CA PHE A 34 -9.72 -5.79 6.89
C PHE A 34 -8.52 -6.04 5.98
N ARG A 35 -8.73 -6.78 4.90
CA ARG A 35 -7.66 -7.15 3.96
C ARG A 35 -6.91 -5.93 3.42
N ALA A 36 -7.61 -4.83 3.12
CA ALA A 36 -6.97 -3.62 2.61
C ALA A 36 -6.07 -2.92 3.66
N THR A 37 -6.33 -3.13 4.95
CA THR A 37 -5.43 -2.66 6.03
C THR A 37 -4.20 -3.57 6.18
N ARG A 38 -4.38 -4.88 5.98
CA ARG A 38 -3.34 -5.89 6.19
C ARG A 38 -2.41 -6.06 4.99
N GLY A 39 -2.95 -5.92 3.77
CA GLY A 39 -2.22 -6.09 2.51
C GLY A 39 -0.94 -5.23 2.41
N PRO A 40 -1.02 -3.91 2.63
CA PRO A 40 0.16 -3.05 2.62
C PRO A 40 1.27 -3.48 3.59
N LEU A 41 0.93 -4.19 4.67
CA LEU A 41 1.89 -4.69 5.66
C LEU A 41 2.69 -5.91 5.18
N TRP A 42 2.30 -6.53 4.06
CA TRP A 42 2.99 -7.67 3.48
C TRP A 42 4.09 -7.26 2.50
N GLU A 43 4.10 -6.00 2.11
CA GLU A 43 5.13 -5.45 1.23
C GLU A 43 6.28 -4.87 2.07
N ASP A 44 7.33 -4.43 1.37
CA ASP A 44 8.40 -3.67 1.99
C ASP A 44 7.86 -2.37 2.62
N PHE A 45 8.73 -1.64 3.31
CA PHE A 45 8.31 -0.40 3.95
C PHE A 45 7.74 0.60 2.93
N HIS A 46 6.47 0.99 3.14
CA HIS A 46 5.77 2.02 2.36
C HIS A 46 5.40 3.20 3.26
N PRO A 47 5.87 4.43 2.96
CA PRO A 47 5.65 5.60 3.82
C PRO A 47 4.16 5.97 3.97
N GLU A 48 3.30 5.57 3.04
CA GLU A 48 1.85 5.77 3.12
C GLU A 48 1.23 5.17 4.39
N ILE A 49 1.76 4.05 4.87
CA ILE A 49 1.27 3.37 6.08
C ILE A 49 1.59 4.21 7.32
N LEU A 50 2.74 4.91 7.33
CA LEU A 50 3.08 5.87 8.39
C LEU A 50 2.27 7.15 8.32
N ALA A 51 1.72 7.51 7.15
CA ALA A 51 0.88 8.68 6.98
C ALA A 51 -0.55 8.49 7.54
N GLU A 52 -1.05 7.24 7.60
CA GLU A 52 -2.41 6.94 8.04
C GLU A 52 -2.79 7.46 9.45
N PRO A 53 -1.95 7.35 10.50
CA PRO A 53 -2.25 7.94 11.80
C PRO A 53 -2.45 9.46 11.75
N PHE A 54 -1.68 10.15 10.90
CA PHE A 54 -1.80 11.58 10.72
C PHE A 54 -3.04 11.95 9.90
N LEU A 55 -3.42 11.13 8.92
CA LEU A 55 -4.69 11.24 8.20
C LEU A 55 -5.88 11.13 9.16
N LEU A 56 -5.93 10.08 9.98
CA LEU A 56 -6.97 9.87 10.98
C LEU A 56 -6.95 10.98 12.05
N GLY A 57 -5.76 11.42 12.44
CA GLY A 57 -5.54 12.53 13.35
C GLY A 57 -6.07 13.85 12.79
N ALA A 58 -5.79 14.16 11.52
CA ALA A 58 -6.27 15.35 10.83
C ALA A 58 -7.80 15.38 10.82
N PHE A 59 -8.43 14.26 10.44
CA PHE A 59 -9.89 14.12 10.52
C PHE A 59 -10.42 14.34 11.95
N LEU A 60 -9.81 13.69 12.95
CA LEU A 60 -10.22 13.84 14.34
C LEU A 60 -10.08 15.27 14.87
N TYR A 61 -8.96 15.95 14.61
CA TYR A 61 -8.78 17.33 15.03
C TYR A 61 -9.79 18.26 14.37
N LEU A 62 -10.05 18.03 13.08
CA LEU A 62 -11.04 18.78 12.33
C LEU A 62 -12.47 18.54 12.85
N GLU A 63 -12.82 17.31 13.23
CA GLU A 63 -14.10 17.00 13.90
C GLU A 63 -14.27 17.74 15.23
N HIS A 64 -13.17 18.00 15.94
CA HIS A 64 -13.16 18.76 17.20
C HIS A 64 -12.91 20.27 17.02
N ASN A 65 -12.93 20.79 15.79
CA ASN A 65 -12.61 22.19 15.46
C ASN A 65 -11.23 22.67 15.95
N ARG A 66 -10.26 21.76 16.10
CA ARG A 66 -8.88 22.08 16.51
C ARG A 66 -8.00 22.32 15.28
N ILE A 67 -8.07 23.53 14.74
CA ILE A 67 -7.43 23.89 13.46
C ILE A 67 -5.91 23.68 13.45
N VAL A 68 -5.20 24.07 14.51
CA VAL A 68 -3.73 23.88 14.58
C VAL A 68 -3.37 22.39 14.49
N GLY A 69 -4.09 21.54 15.24
CA GLY A 69 -3.89 20.09 15.19
C GLY A 69 -4.21 19.50 13.81
N PHE A 70 -5.28 20.00 13.17
CA PHE A 70 -5.63 19.61 11.80
C PHE A 70 -4.51 19.97 10.81
N LEU A 71 -3.99 21.21 10.85
CA LEU A 71 -2.93 21.68 9.95
C LEU A 71 -1.63 20.89 10.16
N VAL A 72 -1.20 20.71 11.41
CA VAL A 72 0.01 19.93 11.73
C VAL A 72 -0.13 18.49 11.27
N ALA A 73 -1.26 17.83 11.55
CA ALA A 73 -1.49 16.46 11.12
C ALA A 73 -1.57 16.33 9.59
N THR A 74 -2.21 17.29 8.91
CA THR A 74 -2.27 17.32 7.44
C THR A 74 -0.89 17.50 6.82
N ALA A 75 -0.05 18.38 7.39
CA ALA A 75 1.32 18.56 6.94
C ALA A 75 2.16 17.29 7.14
N LEU A 76 2.09 16.65 8.30
CA LEU A 76 2.81 15.40 8.57
C LEU A 76 2.35 14.24 7.67
N MET A 77 1.05 14.16 7.36
CA MET A 77 0.51 13.21 6.39
C MET A 77 1.04 13.50 4.97
N ALA A 78 1.08 14.77 4.56
CA ALA A 78 1.54 15.19 3.23
C ALA A 78 3.02 14.85 2.99
N LEU A 79 3.86 14.82 4.03
CA LEU A 79 5.26 14.39 3.94
C LEU A 79 5.44 12.89 3.61
N GLY A 80 4.38 12.08 3.71
CA GLY A 80 4.46 10.64 3.47
C GLY A 80 4.74 10.31 2.01
N LYS A 81 3.98 10.90 1.09
CA LYS A 81 4.08 10.67 -0.36
C LYS A 81 3.27 11.70 -1.13
N GLU A 82 3.65 12.00 -2.37
CA GLU A 82 3.02 13.02 -3.21
C GLU A 82 1.51 12.82 -3.40
N ASN A 83 1.04 11.57 -3.47
CA ASN A 83 -0.39 11.27 -3.61
C ASN A 83 -1.21 11.61 -2.35
N MET A 84 -0.58 11.78 -1.18
CA MET A 84 -1.23 12.25 0.04
C MET A 84 -1.73 13.69 -0.10
N LEU A 85 -1.19 14.47 -1.04
CA LEU A 85 -1.66 15.84 -1.32
C LEU A 85 -3.08 15.84 -1.91
N GLY A 86 -3.48 14.79 -2.63
CA GLY A 86 -4.87 14.61 -3.04
C GLY A 86 -5.82 14.44 -1.84
N ILE A 87 -5.38 13.73 -0.80
CA ILE A 87 -6.12 13.58 0.45
C ILE A 87 -6.17 14.91 1.20
N SER A 88 -5.04 15.61 1.29
CA SER A 88 -4.96 16.95 1.89
C SER A 88 -5.93 17.92 1.23
N PHE A 89 -6.01 17.92 -0.11
CA PHE A 89 -6.95 18.72 -0.87
C PHE A 89 -8.41 18.44 -0.46
N VAL A 90 -8.82 17.17 -0.40
CA VAL A 90 -10.21 16.82 -0.06
C VAL A 90 -10.51 17.03 1.43
N LEU A 91 -9.53 16.89 2.32
CA LEU A 91 -9.67 17.32 3.72
C LEU A 91 -9.83 18.84 3.84
N GLY A 92 -9.12 19.62 3.03
CA GLY A 92 -9.30 21.07 2.91
C GLY A 92 -10.71 21.44 2.41
N PHE A 93 -11.20 20.74 1.39
CA PHE A 93 -12.58 20.88 0.92
C PHE A 93 -13.59 20.52 2.00
N TYR A 94 -13.36 19.43 2.73
CA TYR A 94 -14.20 19.02 3.85
C TYR A 94 -14.24 20.09 4.97
N CYS A 95 -13.09 20.66 5.29
CA CYS A 95 -12.91 21.77 6.23
C CYS A 95 -13.69 23.03 5.79
N ALA A 96 -13.58 23.40 4.52
CA ALA A 96 -14.26 24.58 3.98
C ALA A 96 -15.79 24.42 4.02
N LEU A 97 -16.32 23.34 3.46
CA LEU A 97 -17.77 23.20 3.26
C LEU A 97 -18.51 22.64 4.47
N PHE A 98 -18.01 21.57 5.09
CA PHE A 98 -18.74 20.87 6.16
C PHE A 98 -18.38 21.37 7.55
N LYS A 99 -17.17 21.93 7.73
CA LYS A 99 -16.78 22.61 8.97
C LYS A 99 -16.92 24.13 8.93
N LYS A 100 -17.29 24.69 7.77
CA LYS A 100 -17.49 26.14 7.57
C LYS A 100 -16.23 26.97 7.86
N GLN A 101 -15.05 26.37 7.78
CA GLN A 101 -13.75 27.01 8.00
C GLN A 101 -13.12 27.32 6.64
N TRP A 102 -13.75 28.23 5.90
CA TRP A 102 -13.48 28.48 4.48
C TRP A 102 -12.04 28.90 4.21
N LEU A 103 -11.51 29.88 4.95
CA LEU A 103 -10.14 30.37 4.76
C LEU A 103 -9.10 29.26 4.95
N VAL A 104 -9.24 28.48 6.02
CA VAL A 104 -8.35 27.35 6.33
C VAL A 104 -8.46 26.27 5.25
N GLY A 105 -9.69 25.87 4.92
CA GLY A 105 -9.93 24.80 3.95
C GLY A 105 -9.43 25.15 2.55
N VAL A 106 -9.73 26.36 2.07
CA VAL A 106 -9.24 26.87 0.77
C VAL A 106 -7.72 27.02 0.78
N GLY A 107 -7.13 27.50 1.88
CA GLY A 107 -5.68 27.58 2.03
C GLY A 107 -5.00 26.20 1.89
N VAL A 108 -5.54 25.18 2.56
CA VAL A 108 -5.06 23.79 2.44
C VAL A 108 -5.22 23.26 1.02
N MET A 109 -6.36 23.52 0.37
CA MET A 109 -6.60 23.09 -1.01
C MET A 109 -5.58 23.70 -1.98
N ILE A 110 -5.38 25.03 -1.93
CA ILE A 110 -4.43 25.74 -2.79
C ILE A 110 -3.02 25.23 -2.54
N PHE A 111 -2.61 25.12 -1.28
CA PHE A 111 -1.28 24.62 -0.94
C PHE A 111 -1.04 23.19 -1.45
N SER A 112 -2.05 22.32 -1.31
CA SER A 112 -1.96 20.93 -1.78
C SER A 112 -1.76 20.86 -3.30
N VAL A 113 -2.49 21.68 -4.07
CA VAL A 113 -2.33 21.75 -5.53
C VAL A 113 -0.97 22.30 -5.92
N LEU A 114 -0.55 23.42 -5.32
CA LEU A 114 0.74 24.04 -5.64
C LEU A 114 1.91 23.11 -5.33
N LEU A 115 1.87 22.45 -4.17
CA LEU A 115 2.91 21.51 -3.76
C LEU A 115 2.94 20.28 -4.67
N PHE A 116 1.79 19.72 -5.02
CA PHE A 116 1.71 18.55 -5.91
C PHE A 116 2.27 18.88 -7.30
N LEU A 117 1.88 20.02 -7.87
CA LEU A 117 2.40 20.48 -9.15
C LEU A 117 3.92 20.72 -9.08
N ALA A 118 4.41 21.28 -7.97
CA ALA A 118 5.83 21.50 -7.78
C ALA A 118 6.64 20.19 -7.69
N GLU A 119 6.11 19.20 -6.98
CA GLU A 119 6.71 17.88 -6.86
C GLU A 119 6.84 17.19 -8.23
N ILE A 120 5.75 17.15 -9.01
CA ILE A 120 5.73 16.39 -10.27
C ILE A 120 6.45 17.11 -11.42
N HIS A 121 6.44 18.45 -11.47
CA HIS A 121 6.98 19.20 -12.61
C HIS A 121 8.37 19.78 -12.39
N TRP A 122 8.74 20.08 -11.14
CA TRP A 122 10.03 20.72 -10.84
C TRP A 122 10.93 19.84 -10.00
N TRP A 123 10.50 19.41 -8.81
CA TRP A 123 11.40 18.75 -7.86
C TRP A 123 11.80 17.34 -8.29
N MET A 124 10.83 16.46 -8.59
CA MET A 124 11.15 15.09 -9.01
C MET A 124 11.98 15.06 -10.30
N PRO A 125 11.65 15.83 -11.35
CA PRO A 125 12.50 15.89 -12.54
C PRO A 125 13.89 16.46 -12.28
N ALA A 126 14.03 17.50 -11.45
CA ALA A 126 15.33 18.08 -11.12
C ALA A 126 16.23 17.11 -10.36
N ILE A 127 15.67 16.28 -9.47
CA ILE A 127 16.43 15.30 -8.67
C ILE A 127 16.77 14.05 -9.49
N THR A 128 15.81 13.53 -10.26
CA THR A 128 15.95 12.22 -10.93
C THR A 128 16.47 12.32 -12.37
N GLY A 129 16.44 13.52 -12.97
CA GLY A 129 16.75 13.73 -14.38
C GLY A 129 15.73 13.11 -15.34
N LYS A 130 14.57 12.64 -14.84
CA LYS A 130 13.52 11.96 -15.62
C LYS A 130 12.14 12.53 -15.29
N PRO A 131 11.15 12.37 -16.21
CA PRO A 131 9.77 12.67 -15.88
C PRO A 131 9.29 11.86 -14.68
N TYR A 132 8.29 12.41 -13.98
CA TYR A 132 7.70 11.77 -12.81
C TYR A 132 7.22 10.35 -13.14
N PHE A 133 7.76 9.36 -12.41
CA PHE A 133 7.61 7.93 -12.73
C PHE A 133 6.14 7.49 -12.88
N TYR A 134 5.27 7.91 -11.95
CA TYR A 134 3.89 7.47 -11.96
C TYR A 134 3.03 8.13 -13.04
N GLN A 135 3.53 9.17 -13.71
CA GLN A 135 2.83 9.80 -14.84
C GLN A 135 2.51 8.78 -15.94
N ALA A 136 3.38 7.79 -16.15
CA ALA A 136 3.20 6.73 -17.15
C ALA A 136 1.90 5.93 -16.97
N PHE A 137 1.42 5.77 -15.73
CA PHE A 137 0.17 5.04 -15.45
C PHE A 137 -1.09 5.84 -15.77
N PHE A 138 -0.95 7.12 -16.07
CA PHE A 138 -2.05 8.04 -16.41
C PHE A 138 -1.86 8.68 -17.79
N SER A 139 -0.71 8.50 -18.43
CA SER A 139 -0.45 8.97 -19.78
C SER A 139 -1.02 8.00 -20.82
N GLY A 140 -1.91 8.52 -21.66
CA GLY A 140 -2.52 7.81 -22.78
C GLY A 140 -3.60 8.70 -23.37
N SER A 141 -3.65 8.85 -24.70
CA SER A 141 -4.66 9.64 -25.41
C SER A 141 -6.01 8.91 -25.42
N GLU A 142 -6.54 8.60 -24.25
CA GLU A 142 -7.82 7.96 -24.11
C GLU A 142 -8.92 9.02 -24.10
N GLY A 143 -9.83 8.95 -25.08
CA GLY A 143 -11.03 9.77 -25.06
C GLY A 143 -11.88 9.49 -23.82
N SER A 144 -12.79 10.41 -23.48
CA SER A 144 -13.65 10.33 -22.28
C SER A 144 -14.41 9.01 -22.14
N LEU A 145 -14.77 8.37 -23.26
CA LEU A 145 -15.45 7.06 -23.29
C LEU A 145 -14.59 5.90 -22.76
N LEU A 146 -13.29 5.89 -23.06
CA LEU A 146 -12.35 4.87 -22.55
C LEU A 146 -12.11 5.05 -21.05
N VAL A 147 -12.01 6.31 -20.61
CA VAL A 147 -11.93 6.67 -19.19
C VAL A 147 -13.19 6.19 -18.45
N MET A 148 -14.39 6.39 -19.01
CA MET A 148 -15.64 5.87 -18.45
C MET A 148 -15.67 4.34 -18.42
N GLY A 149 -15.18 3.68 -19.48
CA GLY A 149 -15.07 2.22 -19.57
C GLY A 149 -14.24 1.61 -18.43
N ARG A 150 -13.23 2.33 -17.93
CA ARG A 150 -12.43 1.89 -16.76
C ARG A 150 -13.24 1.81 -15.49
N PHE A 151 -14.15 2.76 -15.24
CA PHE A 151 -14.98 2.74 -14.03
C PHE A 151 -15.94 1.55 -14.02
N LEU A 152 -16.36 1.08 -15.21
CA LEU A 152 -17.32 0.01 -15.38
C LEU A 152 -16.67 -1.35 -15.72
N SER A 153 -15.35 -1.43 -15.73
CA SER A 153 -14.65 -2.69 -15.96
C SER A 153 -14.93 -3.69 -14.83
N LEU A 154 -14.88 -4.98 -15.15
CA LEU A 154 -15.06 -6.04 -14.16
C LEU A 154 -14.05 -5.93 -13.01
N ASP A 155 -12.81 -5.53 -13.31
CA ASP A 155 -11.78 -5.32 -12.30
C ASP A 155 -12.10 -4.15 -11.37
N SER A 156 -12.60 -3.04 -11.92
CA SER A 156 -13.02 -1.88 -11.13
C SER A 156 -14.22 -2.20 -10.25
N LEU A 157 -15.23 -2.90 -10.78
CA LEU A 157 -16.39 -3.33 -10.00
C LEU A 157 -15.99 -4.31 -8.90
N ASN A 158 -15.10 -5.25 -9.20
CA ASN A 158 -14.55 -6.19 -8.21
C ASN A 158 -13.73 -5.47 -7.13
N TYR A 159 -12.96 -4.46 -7.51
CA TYR A 159 -12.22 -3.62 -6.58
C TYR A 159 -13.15 -2.83 -5.65
N ILE A 160 -14.18 -2.18 -6.18
CA ILE A 160 -15.21 -1.48 -5.40
C ILE A 160 -15.92 -2.45 -4.45
N LEU A 161 -16.30 -3.64 -4.95
CA LEU A 161 -16.90 -4.68 -4.11
C LEU A 161 -15.98 -5.11 -2.98
N LYS A 162 -14.69 -5.33 -3.24
CA LYS A 162 -13.70 -5.71 -2.21
C LYS A 162 -13.43 -4.59 -1.21
N MET A 163 -13.49 -3.33 -1.63
CA MET A 163 -13.26 -2.18 -0.76
C MET A 163 -14.47 -1.85 0.13
N PHE A 164 -15.68 -1.83 -0.43
CA PHE A 164 -16.88 -1.34 0.26
C PHE A 164 -17.86 -2.46 0.67
N GLY A 165 -17.84 -3.59 -0.02
CA GLY A 165 -18.68 -4.75 0.23
C GLY A 165 -18.53 -5.37 1.63
N PRO A 166 -17.32 -5.47 2.22
CA PRO A 166 -17.14 -5.96 3.60
C PRO A 166 -17.88 -5.12 4.64
N PHE A 167 -18.15 -3.85 4.34
CA PHE A 167 -18.92 -2.94 5.20
C PHE A 167 -20.39 -2.83 4.77
N SER A 168 -20.88 -3.76 3.95
CA SER A 168 -22.22 -3.74 3.37
C SER A 168 -22.56 -2.40 2.71
N PHE A 169 -21.56 -1.76 2.09
CA PHE A 169 -21.67 -0.46 1.42
C PHE A 169 -22.16 0.69 2.31
N LEU A 170 -21.98 0.58 3.63
CA LEU A 170 -22.35 1.62 4.60
C LEU A 170 -21.73 2.98 4.27
N SER A 171 -20.53 3.00 3.70
CA SER A 171 -19.83 4.22 3.24
C SER A 171 -20.69 5.16 2.39
N PHE A 172 -21.54 4.63 1.52
CA PHE A 172 -22.30 5.46 0.57
C PHE A 172 -23.43 6.27 1.23
N PHE A 173 -23.82 5.94 2.47
CA PHE A 173 -24.91 6.61 3.16
C PHE A 173 -24.50 7.91 3.87
N ASN A 174 -23.22 8.31 3.80
CA ASN A 174 -22.78 9.62 4.28
C ASN A 174 -21.87 10.31 3.27
N PHE A 175 -22.46 11.06 2.34
CA PHE A 175 -21.71 11.78 1.29
C PHE A 175 -20.55 12.65 1.81
N PRO A 176 -20.71 13.44 2.89
CA PRO A 176 -19.61 14.27 3.41
C PRO A 176 -18.33 13.49 3.71
N THR A 177 -18.43 12.35 4.38
CA THR A 177 -17.28 11.50 4.68
C THR A 177 -16.90 10.56 3.54
N PHE A 178 -17.86 10.15 2.71
CA PHE A 178 -17.59 9.31 1.55
C PHE A 178 -16.69 10.02 0.53
N MET A 179 -16.84 11.33 0.31
CA MET A 179 -15.98 12.05 -0.63
C MET A 179 -14.49 12.00 -0.25
N LEU A 180 -14.16 11.81 1.04
CA LEU A 180 -12.78 11.69 1.50
C LEU A 180 -12.06 10.49 0.85
N THR A 181 -12.82 9.51 0.35
CA THR A 181 -12.29 8.38 -0.40
C THR A 181 -11.87 8.74 -1.84
N PHE A 182 -12.39 9.82 -2.40
CA PHE A 182 -12.30 10.13 -3.84
C PHE A 182 -10.88 10.24 -4.40
N PRO A 183 -9.91 10.89 -3.73
CA PRO A 183 -8.57 11.06 -4.30
C PRO A 183 -7.93 9.73 -4.67
N ILE A 184 -7.87 8.81 -3.69
CA ILE A 184 -7.24 7.50 -3.88
C ILE A 184 -8.16 6.56 -4.66
N LEU A 185 -9.48 6.62 -4.46
CA LEU A 185 -10.43 5.82 -5.22
C LEU A 185 -10.33 6.11 -6.72
N PHE A 186 -10.36 7.40 -7.12
CA PHE A 186 -10.25 7.78 -8.52
C PHE A 186 -8.86 7.56 -9.07
N GLN A 187 -7.81 7.84 -8.30
CA GLN A 187 -6.44 7.47 -8.70
C GLN A 187 -6.35 5.99 -9.08
N ASN A 188 -6.91 5.11 -8.24
CA ASN A 188 -6.80 3.67 -8.44
C ASN A 188 -7.68 3.16 -9.59
N LEU A 189 -8.87 3.74 -9.78
CA LEU A 189 -9.77 3.40 -10.89
C LEU A 189 -9.26 3.91 -12.24
N LEU A 190 -8.62 5.09 -12.26
CA LEU A 190 -8.11 5.71 -13.49
C LEU A 190 -6.78 5.14 -13.95
N SER A 191 -5.99 4.54 -13.06
CA SER A 191 -4.66 4.00 -13.39
C SER A 191 -4.72 2.86 -14.41
N HIS A 192 -3.75 2.79 -15.33
CA HIS A 192 -3.56 1.63 -16.21
C HIS A 192 -2.97 0.42 -15.46
N GLY A 193 -2.34 0.64 -14.30
CA GLY A 193 -1.73 -0.43 -13.52
C GLY A 193 -2.75 -1.25 -12.74
N GLU A 194 -2.83 -2.56 -13.01
CA GLU A 194 -3.75 -3.48 -12.31
C GLU A 194 -3.52 -3.52 -10.79
N THR A 195 -2.28 -3.34 -10.36
CA THR A 195 -1.89 -3.34 -8.94
C THR A 195 -2.59 -2.23 -8.13
N PHE A 196 -2.97 -1.12 -8.78
CA PHE A 196 -3.72 -0.04 -8.13
C PHE A 196 -5.13 -0.47 -7.70
N ARG A 197 -5.73 -1.44 -8.40
CA ARG A 197 -7.06 -2.00 -8.10
C ARG A 197 -7.01 -3.26 -7.22
N SER A 198 -5.89 -3.49 -6.54
CA SER A 198 -5.71 -4.64 -5.65
C SER A 198 -5.70 -4.21 -4.19
N VAL A 199 -6.57 -4.82 -3.40
CA VAL A 199 -6.60 -4.67 -1.93
C VAL A 199 -5.43 -5.35 -1.20
N ARG A 200 -4.48 -5.92 -1.96
CA ARG A 200 -3.28 -6.58 -1.41
C ARG A 200 -2.07 -5.65 -1.33
N TYR A 201 -2.07 -4.56 -2.09
CA TYR A 201 -0.91 -3.68 -2.23
C TYR A 201 -1.14 -2.34 -1.53
N HIS A 202 -0.07 -1.59 -1.26
CA HIS A 202 -0.04 -0.30 -0.57
C HIS A 202 -0.91 0.81 -1.18
N TYR A 203 -1.34 0.69 -2.44
CA TYR A 203 -2.18 1.69 -3.13
C TYR A 203 -3.53 1.98 -2.44
N VAL A 204 -3.95 1.15 -1.48
CA VAL A 204 -5.19 1.36 -0.69
C VAL A 204 -4.96 2.00 0.68
N ALA A 205 -3.73 2.25 1.10
CA ALA A 205 -3.38 2.77 2.43
C ALA A 205 -4.09 4.10 2.74
N GLY A 206 -4.07 5.05 1.80
CA GLY A 206 -4.78 6.34 1.94
C GLY A 206 -6.30 6.27 1.77
N LEU A 207 -6.84 5.17 1.24
CA LEU A 207 -8.27 4.97 1.01
C LEU A 207 -8.96 4.33 2.20
N THR A 208 -8.32 3.31 2.77
CA THR A 208 -8.90 2.40 3.77
C THR A 208 -9.43 3.11 5.01
N PRO A 209 -8.70 4.06 5.65
CA PRO A 209 -9.21 4.81 6.79
C PRO A 209 -10.52 5.54 6.51
N PHE A 210 -10.66 6.14 5.32
CA PHE A 210 -11.88 6.87 4.96
C PHE A 210 -13.05 5.97 4.57
N VAL A 211 -12.80 4.76 4.06
CA VAL A 211 -13.86 3.75 3.90
C VAL A 211 -14.46 3.40 5.26
N LEU A 212 -13.64 3.23 6.29
CA LEU A 212 -14.10 2.96 7.65
C LEU A 212 -14.82 4.16 8.26
N ILE A 213 -14.25 5.36 8.16
CA ILE A 213 -14.89 6.60 8.64
C ILE A 213 -16.27 6.77 7.99
N SER A 214 -16.35 6.64 6.67
CA SER A 214 -17.63 6.79 5.95
C SER A 214 -18.62 5.69 6.31
N SER A 215 -18.16 4.45 6.56
CA SER A 215 -19.02 3.37 7.04
C SER A 215 -19.59 3.63 8.43
N ILE A 216 -18.77 4.17 9.35
CA ILE A 216 -19.21 4.60 10.69
C ILE A 216 -20.28 5.68 10.58
N TYR A 217 -20.02 6.71 9.79
CA TYR A 217 -20.95 7.84 9.63
C TYR A 217 -22.21 7.44 8.87
N GLY A 218 -22.11 6.54 7.90
CA GLY A 218 -23.24 5.98 7.15
C GLY A 218 -24.14 5.11 8.01
N PHE A 219 -23.57 4.24 8.85
CA PHE A 219 -24.32 3.49 9.86
C PHE A 219 -25.09 4.44 10.79
N GLU A 220 -24.41 5.46 11.34
CA GLU A 220 -25.05 6.42 12.24
C GLU A 220 -26.14 7.24 11.53
N TYR A 221 -25.90 7.63 10.27
CA TYR A 221 -26.90 8.31 9.46
C TYR A 221 -28.17 7.45 9.31
N LEU A 222 -28.03 6.20 8.87
CA LEU A 222 -29.16 5.27 8.73
C LEU A 222 -29.86 5.02 10.07
N ARG A 223 -29.09 4.81 11.14
CA ARG A 223 -29.62 4.61 12.49
C ARG A 223 -30.46 5.79 12.97
N SER A 224 -30.02 7.01 12.70
CA SER A 224 -30.73 8.23 13.12
C SER A 224 -31.98 8.54 12.29
N ARG A 225 -32.04 8.06 11.04
CA ARG A 225 -33.12 8.35 10.09
C ARG A 225 -34.17 7.24 9.98
N LEU A 226 -33.76 5.99 10.17
CA LEU A 226 -34.61 4.82 9.97
C LEU A 226 -34.85 4.11 11.31
N SER A 227 -36.09 4.17 11.81
CA SER A 227 -36.49 3.50 13.05
C SER A 227 -36.21 1.99 13.02
N PHE A 228 -36.35 1.36 11.86
CA PHE A 228 -35.99 -0.04 11.62
C PHE A 228 -34.53 -0.33 11.96
N VAL A 229 -33.60 0.53 11.53
CA VAL A 229 -32.16 0.36 11.79
C VAL A 229 -31.87 0.55 13.28
N GLN A 230 -32.48 1.56 13.91
CA GLN A 230 -32.31 1.79 15.35
C GLN A 230 -32.84 0.63 16.21
N LYS A 231 -34.00 0.07 15.85
CA LYS A 231 -34.64 -1.07 16.53
C LYS A 231 -33.83 -2.36 16.35
N ASN A 232 -33.33 -2.61 15.15
CA ASN A 232 -32.64 -3.86 14.79
C ASN A 232 -31.11 -3.73 14.75
N ARG A 233 -30.53 -2.68 15.35
CA ARG A 233 -29.10 -2.34 15.23
C ARG A 233 -28.14 -3.48 15.54
N VAL A 234 -28.45 -4.30 16.55
CA VAL A 234 -27.60 -5.44 16.95
C VAL A 234 -27.61 -6.52 15.87
N CYS A 235 -28.80 -6.88 15.37
CA CYS A 235 -28.96 -7.86 14.30
C CYS A 235 -28.28 -7.39 13.01
N LEU A 236 -28.51 -6.13 12.60
CA LEU A 236 -27.87 -5.55 11.41
C LEU A 236 -26.35 -5.50 11.54
N MET A 237 -25.81 -5.11 12.70
CA MET A 237 -24.35 -5.17 12.93
C MET A 237 -23.82 -6.60 12.94
N GLY A 238 -24.60 -7.57 13.41
CA GLY A 238 -24.30 -9.00 13.29
C GLY A 238 -24.18 -9.44 11.83
N ILE A 239 -25.14 -9.04 10.99
CA ILE A 239 -25.11 -9.32 9.53
C ILE A 239 -23.89 -8.66 8.88
N VAL A 240 -23.62 -7.38 9.16
CA VAL A 240 -22.43 -6.68 8.65
C VAL A 240 -21.16 -7.41 9.07
N THR A 241 -21.09 -7.89 10.32
CA THR A 241 -19.96 -8.66 10.84
C THR A 241 -19.77 -9.98 10.08
N VAL A 242 -20.84 -10.72 9.81
CA VAL A 242 -20.79 -11.96 9.02
C VAL A 242 -20.32 -11.66 7.59
N VAL A 243 -20.93 -10.67 6.93
CA VAL A 243 -20.56 -10.23 5.57
C VAL A 243 -19.10 -9.79 5.50
N PHE A 244 -18.62 -9.11 6.53
CA PHE A 244 -17.23 -8.70 6.67
C PHE A 244 -16.30 -9.92 6.72
N PHE A 245 -16.52 -10.87 7.63
CA PHE A 245 -15.63 -12.02 7.79
C PHE A 245 -15.68 -12.99 6.60
N LEU A 246 -16.81 -13.12 5.91
CA LEU A 246 -16.89 -13.87 4.66
C LEU A 246 -16.00 -13.27 3.55
N GLN A 247 -15.72 -11.97 3.61
CA GLN A 247 -14.93 -11.24 2.59
C GLN A 247 -13.53 -10.84 3.06
N ALA A 248 -13.22 -10.94 4.37
CA ALA A 248 -11.96 -10.49 4.97
C ALA A 248 -10.72 -11.26 4.47
N ALA A 249 -10.93 -12.33 3.67
CA ALA A 249 -9.94 -13.33 3.24
C ALA A 249 -9.32 -14.08 4.45
N PRO A 250 -8.56 -15.17 4.22
CA PRO A 250 -7.95 -15.90 5.32
C PRO A 250 -7.11 -14.99 6.21
N SER A 251 -7.05 -15.34 7.49
CA SER A 251 -6.16 -14.69 8.46
C SER A 251 -4.71 -14.74 7.97
N ASP A 252 -3.91 -13.71 8.26
CA ASP A 252 -2.48 -13.74 7.96
C ASP A 252 -1.79 -14.90 8.67
N TYR A 253 -2.32 -15.34 9.82
CA TYR A 253 -1.86 -16.53 10.51
C TYR A 253 -1.93 -17.78 9.64
N TYR A 254 -2.96 -17.93 8.80
CA TYR A 254 -3.07 -19.07 7.87
C TYR A 254 -1.90 -19.07 6.88
N TYR A 255 -1.56 -17.89 6.34
CA TYR A 255 -0.45 -17.75 5.41
C TYR A 255 0.90 -17.93 6.10
N LEU A 256 1.10 -17.35 7.29
CA LEU A 256 2.30 -17.51 8.08
C LEU A 256 2.53 -18.98 8.47
N TRP A 257 1.47 -19.68 8.88
CA TRP A 257 1.53 -21.12 9.19
C TRP A 257 1.92 -21.93 7.95
N LYS A 258 1.30 -21.66 6.80
CA LYS A 258 1.62 -22.34 5.53
C LYS A 258 3.05 -22.06 5.07
N VAL A 259 3.53 -20.83 5.21
CA VAL A 259 4.91 -20.45 4.95
C VAL A 259 5.85 -21.16 5.94
N GLN A 260 5.53 -21.19 7.22
CA GLN A 260 6.35 -21.88 8.22
C GLN A 260 6.51 -23.38 7.90
N GLU A 261 5.44 -24.04 7.48
CA GLU A 261 5.46 -25.43 7.04
C GLU A 261 6.36 -25.63 5.81
N LEU A 262 6.20 -24.78 4.79
CA LEU A 262 7.00 -24.84 3.55
C LEU A 262 8.50 -24.59 3.75
N PHE A 263 8.87 -23.79 4.75
CA PHE A 263 10.25 -23.32 4.91
C PHE A 263 11.01 -23.94 6.09
N SER A 264 10.35 -24.73 6.95
CA SER A 264 10.92 -25.26 8.20
C SER A 264 12.25 -26.02 8.03
N ASN A 265 12.43 -26.78 6.94
CA ASN A 265 13.66 -27.55 6.72
C ASN A 265 14.69 -26.88 5.80
N GLN A 266 14.31 -25.86 5.02
CA GLN A 266 15.19 -25.23 4.02
C GLN A 266 15.68 -23.83 4.41
N LYS A 267 14.96 -23.11 5.29
CA LYS A 267 15.34 -21.76 5.73
C LYS A 267 16.71 -21.69 6.41
N ASP A 268 17.01 -22.68 7.25
CA ASP A 268 18.26 -22.70 8.03
C ASP A 268 19.46 -22.93 7.11
N VAL A 269 19.28 -23.74 6.07
CA VAL A 269 20.30 -23.97 5.04
C VAL A 269 20.50 -22.69 4.23
N PHE A 270 19.44 -22.08 3.69
CA PHE A 270 19.59 -20.85 2.91
C PHE A 270 20.19 -19.69 3.71
N SER A 271 19.74 -19.48 4.95
CA SER A 271 20.27 -18.40 5.80
C SER A 271 21.74 -18.61 6.15
N ARG A 272 22.15 -19.86 6.42
CA ARG A 272 23.54 -20.22 6.70
C ARG A 272 24.44 -19.95 5.49
N GLU A 273 24.03 -20.39 4.31
CA GLU A 273 24.83 -20.22 3.09
C GLU A 273 24.91 -18.75 2.66
N LEU A 274 23.82 -17.97 2.81
CA LEU A 274 23.85 -16.53 2.57
C LEU A 274 24.79 -15.77 3.53
N ALA A 275 24.91 -16.24 4.77
CA ALA A 275 25.82 -15.68 5.76
C ALA A 275 27.31 -15.93 5.44
N THR A 276 27.62 -16.89 4.55
CA THR A 276 28.99 -17.11 4.08
C THR A 276 29.47 -16.00 3.13
N ILE A 277 28.55 -15.23 2.53
CA ILE A 277 28.89 -14.11 1.66
C ILE A 277 29.40 -12.95 2.53
N PRO A 278 30.68 -12.55 2.40
CA PRO A 278 31.25 -11.52 3.26
C PRO A 278 30.55 -10.15 3.12
N PRO A 279 30.36 -9.39 4.22
CA PRO A 279 29.67 -8.08 4.22
C PRO A 279 30.25 -7.00 3.31
N GLU A 280 31.51 -7.10 2.91
CA GLU A 280 32.19 -6.16 2.03
C GLU A 280 31.75 -6.28 0.56
N PHE A 281 31.22 -7.45 0.17
CA PHE A 281 30.84 -7.72 -1.21
C PHE A 281 29.40 -7.28 -1.52
N SER A 282 29.20 -6.77 -2.73
CA SER A 282 27.89 -6.42 -3.25
C SER A 282 27.10 -7.64 -3.71
N VAL A 283 25.77 -7.60 -3.55
CA VAL A 283 24.91 -8.74 -3.93
C VAL A 283 23.72 -8.32 -4.76
N LEU A 284 23.50 -9.00 -5.88
CA LEU A 284 22.29 -8.91 -6.70
C LEU A 284 21.40 -10.14 -6.48
N THR A 285 20.15 -9.93 -6.06
CA THR A 285 19.24 -11.05 -5.74
C THR A 285 17.75 -10.69 -5.84
N HIS A 286 16.87 -11.65 -5.53
CA HIS A 286 15.43 -11.48 -5.41
C HIS A 286 15.05 -10.70 -4.15
N ASN A 287 13.94 -9.97 -4.18
CA ASN A 287 13.50 -9.16 -3.03
C ASN A 287 13.39 -9.96 -1.72
N HIS A 288 12.87 -11.18 -1.80
CA HIS A 288 12.71 -12.06 -0.64
C HIS A 288 14.04 -12.48 0.04
N VAL A 289 15.16 -12.37 -0.67
CA VAL A 289 16.50 -12.71 -0.16
C VAL A 289 17.19 -11.50 0.46
N ILE A 290 16.86 -10.28 0.01
CA ILE A 290 17.53 -9.02 0.41
C ILE A 290 17.63 -8.85 1.94
N PRO A 291 16.57 -9.09 2.76
CA PRO A 291 16.67 -8.94 4.21
C PRO A 291 17.74 -9.83 4.86
N HIS A 292 18.05 -10.98 4.27
CA HIS A 292 19.06 -11.91 4.78
C HIS A 292 20.50 -11.47 4.47
N VAL A 293 20.65 -10.52 3.54
CA VAL A 293 21.94 -10.01 3.06
C VAL A 293 22.08 -8.51 3.26
N ILE A 294 21.20 -7.87 4.04
CA ILE A 294 21.14 -6.41 4.17
C ILE A 294 22.34 -5.79 4.89
N ASN A 295 23.10 -6.59 5.64
CA ASN A 295 24.28 -6.15 6.41
C ASN A 295 25.51 -5.91 5.51
N ARG A 296 25.35 -5.21 4.38
CA ARG A 296 26.42 -4.84 3.45
C ARG A 296 26.11 -3.49 2.81
N LYS A 297 27.15 -2.81 2.31
CA LYS A 297 27.01 -1.46 1.73
C LYS A 297 26.11 -1.44 0.49
N ASN A 298 26.21 -2.48 -0.34
CA ASN A 298 25.53 -2.54 -1.64
C ASN A 298 24.72 -3.85 -1.74
N VAL A 299 23.39 -3.73 -1.78
CA VAL A 299 22.48 -4.82 -2.12
C VAL A 299 21.57 -4.33 -3.24
N TYR A 300 21.44 -5.15 -4.28
CA TYR A 300 20.68 -4.85 -5.47
C TYR A 300 19.58 -5.88 -5.65
N GLN A 301 18.44 -5.40 -6.13
CA GLN A 301 17.30 -6.22 -6.47
C GLN A 301 17.29 -6.49 -7.97
N PHE A 302 16.93 -7.71 -8.36
CA PHE A 302 16.64 -7.99 -9.77
C PHE A 302 15.53 -7.07 -10.28
N SER A 303 15.74 -6.49 -11.46
CA SER A 303 14.69 -5.73 -12.13
C SER A 303 13.52 -6.65 -12.47
N TYR A 304 12.33 -6.27 -12.00
CA TYR A 304 11.08 -6.89 -12.43
C TYR A 304 10.59 -6.38 -13.79
N ASN A 305 11.21 -5.31 -14.30
CA ASN A 305 10.90 -4.74 -15.60
C ASN A 305 11.95 -5.24 -16.62
N PRO A 306 11.55 -5.79 -17.78
CA PRO A 306 12.45 -6.37 -18.79
C PRO A 306 13.42 -5.37 -19.46
N ILE A 307 13.46 -4.10 -19.06
CA ILE A 307 14.33 -3.07 -19.67
C ILE A 307 15.81 -3.49 -19.62
N LEU A 308 16.24 -4.17 -18.56
CA LEU A 308 17.57 -4.80 -18.50
C LEU A 308 17.40 -6.25 -18.03
N GLY A 309 17.92 -7.19 -18.83
CA GLY A 309 17.99 -8.59 -18.41
C GLY A 309 18.84 -8.75 -17.15
N LYS A 310 18.54 -9.75 -16.32
CA LYS A 310 19.22 -9.99 -15.03
C LYS A 310 20.76 -10.06 -15.17
N VAL A 311 21.23 -10.62 -16.29
CA VAL A 311 22.67 -10.70 -16.65
C VAL A 311 23.26 -9.31 -16.92
N GLN A 312 22.59 -8.51 -17.74
CA GLN A 312 23.03 -7.15 -18.07
C GLN A 312 23.06 -6.28 -16.81
N GLN A 313 22.07 -6.44 -15.94
CA GLN A 313 22.01 -5.76 -14.65
C GLN A 313 23.21 -6.13 -13.77
N ALA A 314 23.54 -7.42 -13.66
CA ALA A 314 24.70 -7.87 -12.89
C ALA A 314 26.02 -7.28 -13.39
N VAL A 315 26.21 -7.25 -14.72
CA VAL A 315 27.41 -6.69 -15.36
C VAL A 315 27.46 -5.17 -15.17
N ALA A 316 26.36 -4.46 -15.38
CA ALA A 316 26.29 -3.00 -15.25
C ALA A 316 26.57 -2.54 -13.81
N LEU A 317 26.06 -3.29 -12.82
CA LEU A 317 26.27 -3.00 -11.40
C LEU A 317 27.63 -3.50 -10.88
N LYS A 318 28.34 -4.33 -11.66
CA LYS A 318 29.56 -5.04 -11.22
C LYS A 318 29.31 -5.79 -9.90
N ALA A 319 28.20 -6.51 -9.81
CA ALA A 319 27.84 -7.24 -8.60
C ALA A 319 28.89 -8.30 -8.26
N ASP A 320 29.32 -8.37 -7.01
CA ASP A 320 30.34 -9.33 -6.59
C ASP A 320 29.75 -10.74 -6.45
N PHE A 321 28.52 -10.82 -5.94
CA PHE A 321 27.75 -12.05 -5.88
C PHE A 321 26.36 -11.90 -6.48
N ILE A 322 25.85 -13.01 -7.01
CA ILE A 322 24.49 -13.14 -7.51
C ILE A 322 23.85 -14.33 -6.83
N VAL A 323 22.68 -14.11 -6.23
CA VAL A 323 21.90 -15.19 -5.61
C VAL A 323 20.63 -15.40 -6.40
N LEU A 324 20.49 -16.61 -6.97
CA LEU A 324 19.34 -17.05 -7.75
C LEU A 324 18.53 -18.07 -6.94
N GLY A 325 17.20 -17.96 -6.96
CA GLY A 325 16.33 -18.97 -6.34
C GLY A 325 15.17 -19.32 -7.25
N GLY A 326 15.08 -20.57 -7.71
CA GLY A 326 14.01 -21.05 -8.57
C GLY A 326 12.61 -20.88 -7.97
N THR A 327 12.46 -21.05 -6.66
CA THR A 327 11.19 -20.81 -5.93
C THR A 327 10.71 -19.36 -6.04
N PHE A 328 11.63 -18.42 -6.22
CA PHE A 328 11.36 -16.99 -6.32
C PHE A 328 11.46 -16.48 -7.77
N TRP A 329 11.59 -17.39 -8.74
CA TRP A 329 11.80 -17.01 -10.12
C TRP A 329 10.55 -16.37 -10.71
N GLU A 330 10.72 -15.19 -11.28
CA GLU A 330 9.58 -14.40 -11.73
C GLU A 330 9.02 -14.95 -13.06
N PRO A 331 7.69 -15.06 -13.20
CA PRO A 331 7.08 -15.52 -14.44
C PRO A 331 7.36 -14.54 -15.58
N ASN A 332 7.40 -15.04 -16.81
CA ASN A 332 7.68 -14.26 -18.03
C ASN A 332 9.09 -13.62 -18.07
N THR A 333 10.04 -14.14 -17.30
CA THR A 333 11.46 -13.80 -17.42
C THR A 333 12.24 -14.93 -18.09
N GLU A 334 13.46 -14.65 -18.57
CA GLU A 334 14.36 -15.68 -19.10
C GLU A 334 14.47 -16.86 -18.12
N PRO A 335 14.45 -18.12 -18.61
CA PRO A 335 14.56 -19.28 -17.74
C PRO A 335 15.81 -19.25 -16.85
N LEU A 336 15.66 -19.67 -15.59
CA LEU A 336 16.75 -19.72 -14.60
C LEU A 336 18.03 -20.39 -15.16
N ALA A 337 17.86 -21.51 -15.87
CA ALA A 337 18.97 -22.25 -16.45
C ALA A 337 19.76 -21.44 -17.49
N GLU A 338 19.06 -20.66 -18.33
CA GLU A 338 19.64 -19.81 -19.37
C GLU A 338 20.34 -18.59 -18.77
N VAL A 339 19.71 -17.95 -17.78
CA VAL A 339 20.32 -16.84 -17.04
C VAL A 339 21.59 -17.31 -16.33
N ARG A 340 21.54 -18.45 -15.65
CA ARG A 340 22.71 -19.04 -14.98
C ARG A 340 23.85 -19.31 -15.97
N GLN A 341 23.55 -19.92 -17.12
CA GLN A 341 24.57 -20.20 -18.13
C GLN A 341 25.19 -18.90 -18.67
N SER A 342 24.37 -17.87 -18.88
CA SER A 342 24.82 -16.56 -19.35
C SER A 342 25.67 -15.81 -18.31
N LEU A 343 25.34 -15.93 -17.02
CA LEU A 343 26.16 -15.41 -15.92
C LEU A 343 27.53 -16.10 -15.87
N ILE A 344 27.57 -17.43 -16.05
CA ILE A 344 28.83 -18.17 -16.10
C ILE A 344 29.71 -17.70 -17.26
N LYS A 345 29.12 -17.55 -18.46
CA LYS A 345 29.82 -16.98 -19.62
C LYS A 345 30.30 -15.54 -19.39
N SER A 346 29.64 -14.81 -18.49
CA SER A 346 29.97 -13.43 -18.12
C SER A 346 30.97 -13.31 -16.97
N GLY A 347 31.60 -14.42 -16.54
CA GLY A 347 32.67 -14.40 -15.54
C GLY A 347 32.21 -14.64 -14.10
N TYR A 348 31.02 -15.23 -13.89
CA TYR A 348 30.56 -15.64 -12.56
C TYR A 348 30.75 -17.15 -12.35
N LEU A 349 31.21 -17.56 -11.18
CA LEU A 349 31.41 -18.96 -10.82
C LEU A 349 30.39 -19.39 -9.77
N VAL A 350 29.79 -20.57 -9.95
CA VAL A 350 28.89 -21.15 -8.95
C VAL A 350 29.71 -21.56 -7.72
N GLN A 351 29.44 -20.92 -6.57
CA GLN A 351 30.06 -21.26 -5.29
C GLN A 351 29.23 -22.23 -4.47
N TYR A 352 27.90 -22.14 -4.60
CA TYR A 352 26.97 -23.02 -3.90
C TYR A 352 25.76 -23.34 -4.79
N GLN A 353 25.28 -24.57 -4.69
CA GLN A 353 24.07 -25.03 -5.35
C GLN A 353 23.29 -25.96 -4.41
N ASN A 354 21.99 -25.73 -4.30
CA ASN A 354 21.04 -26.66 -3.69
C ASN A 354 19.71 -26.60 -4.42
N GLY A 355 19.41 -27.66 -5.20
CA GLY A 355 18.28 -27.66 -6.13
C GLY A 355 18.39 -26.50 -7.12
N ASP A 356 17.36 -25.66 -7.16
CA ASP A 356 17.26 -24.47 -8.01
C ASP A 356 17.77 -23.18 -7.32
N PHE A 357 18.45 -23.31 -6.19
CA PHE A 357 19.09 -22.18 -5.51
C PHE A 357 20.59 -22.16 -5.79
N PHE A 358 21.11 -20.99 -6.17
CA PHE A 358 22.50 -20.81 -6.58
C PHE A 358 23.08 -19.55 -5.94
N ILE A 359 24.32 -19.64 -5.48
CA ILE A 359 25.17 -18.49 -5.15
C ILE A 359 26.31 -18.48 -6.15
N LEU A 360 26.41 -17.40 -6.93
CA LEU A 360 27.48 -17.19 -7.89
C LEU A 360 28.37 -16.04 -7.43
N LYS A 361 29.68 -16.16 -7.60
CA LYS A 361 30.69 -15.14 -7.30
C LYS A 361 31.38 -14.68 -8.57
N SER A 362 31.55 -13.37 -8.73
CA SER A 362 32.34 -12.78 -9.80
C SER A 362 33.81 -13.19 -9.69
N GLN A 363 34.44 -13.57 -10.80
CA GLN A 363 35.88 -13.86 -10.84
C GLN A 363 36.75 -12.65 -10.49
N THR A 364 36.20 -11.44 -10.60
CA THR A 364 36.90 -10.19 -10.28
C THR A 364 36.74 -9.75 -8.82
N ALA A 365 35.90 -10.44 -8.03
CA ALA A 365 35.68 -10.13 -6.62
C ALA A 365 36.87 -10.60 -5.76
N GLN A 366 37.81 -9.69 -5.51
CA GLN A 366 38.92 -9.87 -4.58
C GLN A 366 38.56 -9.31 -3.20
N ILE A 367 39.02 -9.97 -2.14
CA ILE A 367 38.95 -9.43 -0.77
C ILE A 367 39.91 -8.25 -0.73
N LEU A 368 39.40 -7.05 -0.45
CA LEU A 368 40.20 -5.84 -0.26
C LEU A 368 40.96 -5.88 1.07
#